data_AF-A0A2G1VFM0-F1
#
_entry.id   AF-A0A2G1VFM0-F1
#
_cell.length_a   1.000
_cell.length_b   1.000
_cell.length_c   1.000
_cell.angle_alpha   90.00
_cell.angle_beta   90.00
_cell.angle_gamma   90.00
#
_symmetry.space_group_name_H-M   'P 1'
#
loop_
_entity.id
_entity.type
_entity.pdbx_description
1 polymer ?
#
loop_
_entity_poly.entity_id
_entity_poly.type
_entity_poly.pdbx_seq_one_letter_code
_entity_poly.pdbx_strand_id
1 'polypeptide(L)'
;MSEQRRPAEEYVVIRHRPGYRLRRTAILLVFTLVAAIAGYATGLAQGGFRFSSAEESNQLLENEVDILREDYRKARQQLINFERGRVIDEQALNQTRKTIVDLETRIVSLQSDLTFYKNIMAPSETSKGLQVDSLTMTLNRSPGTYDFKLVLTQVGNNKSYISGVVAVNVIGMRDEEKEVIALRDLSEDIEDLGVKFRFRYFQDVEGTLALPEQFEPIEIQVVAQAEGRKSSQAERTFNWDDLTEN
;
A
#
# COMPACT_ATOMS: atom_id res chain seq x y z
N MET A 1 -114.26 52.21 48.11
CA MET A 1 -114.00 53.04 49.30
C MET A 1 -112.56 52.75 49.69
N SER A 2 -111.60 53.67 49.67
CA SER A 2 -111.59 55.02 50.23
C SER A 2 -110.41 55.84 49.67
N GLU A 3 -110.42 57.13 49.96
CA GLU A 3 -109.85 58.25 49.24
C GLU A 3 -108.32 58.44 49.24
N GLN A 4 -107.88 59.18 48.23
CA GLN A 4 -106.54 59.70 48.00
C GLN A 4 -106.43 61.12 48.60
N ARG A 5 -105.42 61.38 49.45
CA ARG A 5 -105.04 62.75 49.86
C ARG A 5 -103.58 63.01 49.46
N ARG A 6 -103.37 64.04 48.63
CA ARG A 6 -102.04 64.61 48.31
C ARG A 6 -101.75 65.75 49.29
N PRO A 7 -100.56 65.85 49.92
CA PRO A 7 -100.19 67.03 50.69
C PRO A 7 -99.46 68.06 49.82
N ALA A 8 -99.55 69.32 50.28
CA ALA A 8 -99.24 70.57 49.61
C ALA A 8 -97.75 70.77 49.25
N GLU A 9 -97.51 71.48 48.15
CA GLU A 9 -96.18 71.87 47.68
C GLU A 9 -95.66 73.11 48.40
N GLU A 10 -94.56 72.94 49.13
CA GLU A 10 -93.78 74.00 49.77
C GLU A 10 -92.83 74.62 48.74
N TYR A 11 -93.05 75.89 48.38
CA TYR A 11 -92.19 76.61 47.43
C TYR A 11 -90.95 77.18 48.15
N VAL A 12 -89.82 76.47 48.04
CA VAL A 12 -88.51 76.95 48.48
C VAL A 12 -87.90 77.86 47.41
N VAL A 13 -87.75 79.15 47.72
CA VAL A 13 -87.09 80.12 46.84
C VAL A 13 -85.58 79.92 46.88
N ILE A 14 -85.06 79.18 45.90
CA ILE A 14 -83.63 78.98 45.70
C ILE A 14 -83.09 80.13 44.86
N ARG A 15 -82.12 80.91 45.40
CA ARG A 15 -81.41 81.95 44.63
C ARG A 15 -80.72 81.33 43.41
N HIS A 16 -81.27 81.59 42.23
CA HIS A 16 -80.68 81.21 40.95
C HIS A 16 -79.42 82.06 40.69
N ARG A 17 -78.23 81.52 40.98
CA ARG A 17 -76.95 82.12 40.51
C ARG A 17 -76.69 81.63 39.07
N PRO A 18 -76.89 82.46 38.03
CA PRO A 18 -76.68 82.03 36.66
C PRO A 18 -75.19 81.72 36.43
N GLY A 19 -74.91 80.58 35.80
CA GLY A 19 -73.54 80.19 35.41
C GLY A 19 -72.85 79.14 36.27
N TYR A 20 -73.37 78.76 37.45
CA TYR A 20 -72.73 77.71 38.28
C TYR A 20 -72.79 76.32 37.62
N ARG A 21 -73.91 75.98 36.97
CA ARG A 21 -74.06 74.72 36.23
C ARG A 21 -73.08 74.63 35.05
N LEU A 22 -72.94 75.72 34.29
CA LEU A 22 -72.00 75.83 33.17
C LEU A 22 -70.54 75.69 33.62
N ARG A 23 -70.16 76.30 34.76
CA ARG A 23 -68.83 76.13 35.35
C ARG A 23 -68.57 74.69 35.79
N ARG A 24 -69.55 74.05 36.44
CA ARG A 24 -69.42 72.64 36.87
C ARG A 24 -69.28 71.69 35.68
N THR A 25 -70.07 71.88 34.62
CA THR A 25 -69.96 71.07 33.40
C THR A 25 -68.65 71.30 32.66
N ALA A 26 -68.15 72.55 32.62
CA ALA A 26 -66.86 72.85 32.03
C ALA A 26 -65.71 72.18 32.80
N ILE A 27 -65.72 72.23 34.14
CA ILE A 27 -64.70 71.56 34.97
C ILE A 27 -64.73 70.05 34.77
N LEU A 28 -65.93 69.43 34.73
CA LEU A 28 -66.05 68.00 34.48
C LEU A 28 -65.55 67.62 33.08
N LEU A 29 -65.88 68.39 32.04
CA LEU A 29 -65.38 68.15 30.69
C LEU A 29 -63.85 68.25 30.61
N VAL A 30 -63.26 69.27 31.24
CA VAL A 30 -61.80 69.41 31.29
C VAL A 30 -61.17 68.23 32.02
N PHE A 31 -61.75 67.80 33.15
CA PHE A 31 -61.24 66.66 33.90
C PHE A 31 -61.32 65.35 33.10
N THR A 32 -62.44 65.10 32.41
CA THR A 32 -62.60 63.94 31.53
C THR A 32 -61.60 63.96 30.37
N LEU A 33 -61.36 65.14 29.77
CA LEU A 33 -60.39 65.30 28.70
C LEU A 33 -58.97 65.02 29.20
N VAL A 34 -58.60 65.56 30.36
CA VAL A 34 -57.29 65.31 31.00
C VAL A 34 -57.12 63.82 31.33
N ALA A 35 -58.15 63.17 31.87
CA ALA A 35 -58.13 61.74 32.16
C ALA A 35 -57.98 60.88 30.88
N ALA A 36 -58.65 61.26 29.79
CA ALA A 36 -58.53 60.60 28.50
C ALA A 36 -57.12 60.75 27.91
N ILE A 37 -56.54 61.95 27.96
CA ILE A 37 -55.17 62.22 27.50
C ILE A 37 -54.15 61.45 28.35
N ALA A 38 -54.30 61.47 29.67
CA ALA A 38 -53.42 60.74 30.58
C ALA A 38 -53.50 59.23 30.36
N GLY A 39 -54.70 58.67 30.24
CA GLY A 39 -54.91 57.25 29.96
C GLY A 39 -54.32 56.82 28.61
N TYR A 40 -54.48 57.65 27.57
CA TYR A 40 -53.88 57.40 26.26
C TYR A 40 -52.35 57.47 26.29
N ALA A 41 -51.78 58.47 26.97
CA ALA A 41 -50.34 58.62 27.12
C ALA A 41 -49.71 57.44 27.90
N THR A 42 -50.33 57.01 29.00
CA THR A 42 -49.88 55.83 29.76
C THR A 42 -50.01 54.54 28.95
N GLY A 43 -51.09 54.38 28.18
CA GLY A 43 -51.30 53.23 27.29
C GLY A 43 -50.24 53.14 26.19
N LEU A 44 -49.89 54.26 25.56
CA LEU A 44 -48.81 54.32 24.57
C LEU A 44 -47.44 54.02 25.20
N ALA A 45 -47.16 54.56 26.39
CA ALA A 45 -45.90 54.29 27.09
C ALA A 45 -45.76 52.78 27.39
N GLN A 46 -46.81 52.15 27.93
CA GLN A 46 -46.78 50.72 28.26
C GLN A 46 -46.79 49.81 27.01
N GLY A 47 -47.46 50.23 25.93
CA GLY A 47 -47.44 49.56 24.64
C GLY A 47 -46.07 49.59 23.96
N GLY A 48 -45.36 50.73 24.05
CA GLY A 48 -44.01 50.90 23.52
C GLY A 48 -42.98 49.94 24.15
N PHE A 49 -43.01 49.75 25.47
CA PHE A 49 -42.11 48.80 26.15
C PHE A 49 -42.37 47.34 25.77
N ARG A 50 -43.64 46.96 25.53
CA ARG A 50 -43.99 45.60 25.09
C ARG A 50 -43.60 45.34 23.64
N PHE A 51 -43.74 46.36 22.78
CA PHE A 51 -43.34 46.28 21.38
C PHE A 51 -41.81 46.18 21.24
N SER A 52 -41.06 47.02 21.97
CA SER A 52 -39.59 46.96 21.95
C SER A 52 -39.04 45.63 22.45
N SER A 53 -39.63 45.08 23.53
CA SER A 53 -39.22 43.77 24.07
C SER A 53 -39.56 42.61 23.12
N ALA A 54 -40.69 42.70 22.41
CA ALA A 54 -41.09 41.70 21.42
C ALA A 54 -40.20 41.78 20.16
N GLU A 55 -39.81 42.98 19.74
CA GLU A 55 -38.91 43.19 18.60
C GLU A 55 -37.49 42.72 18.91
N GLU A 56 -36.97 43.00 20.11
CA GLU A 56 -35.69 42.45 20.58
C GLU A 56 -35.72 40.91 20.62
N SER A 57 -36.80 40.32 21.13
CA SER A 57 -36.97 38.86 21.15
C SER A 57 -37.04 38.25 19.74
N ASN A 58 -37.71 38.91 18.80
CA ASN A 58 -37.76 38.47 17.40
C ASN A 58 -36.38 38.57 16.74
N GLN A 59 -35.61 39.63 16.99
CA GLN A 59 -34.26 39.77 16.46
C GLN A 59 -33.32 38.68 17.01
N LEU A 60 -33.41 38.37 18.31
CA LEU A 60 -32.66 37.26 18.90
C LEU A 60 -33.04 35.93 18.27
N LEU A 61 -34.33 35.68 18.06
CA LEU A 61 -34.82 34.45 17.45
C LEU A 61 -34.42 34.32 15.98
N GLU A 62 -34.44 35.41 15.21
CA GLU A 62 -33.94 35.44 13.83
C GLU A 62 -32.44 35.12 13.78
N ASN A 63 -31.64 35.74 14.66
CA ASN A 63 -30.22 35.44 14.76
C ASN A 63 -29.96 33.97 15.11
N GLU A 64 -30.71 33.40 16.05
CA GLU A 64 -30.59 31.98 16.42
C GLU A 64 -30.95 31.05 15.26
N VAL A 65 -32.01 31.36 14.51
CA VAL A 65 -32.40 30.61 13.31
C VAL A 65 -31.31 30.68 12.24
N ASP A 66 -30.67 31.84 12.04
CA ASP A 66 -29.61 31.99 11.06
C ASP A 66 -28.33 31.24 11.46
N ILE A 67 -27.94 31.28 12.74
CA ILE A 67 -26.84 30.47 13.27
C ILE A 67 -27.15 28.98 13.06
N LEU A 68 -28.35 28.53 13.43
CA LEU A 68 -28.74 27.12 13.32
C LEU A 68 -28.77 26.65 11.85
N ARG A 69 -29.18 27.53 10.92
CA ARG A 69 -29.11 27.27 9.48
C ARG A 69 -27.67 27.17 8.99
N GLU A 70 -26.78 28.03 9.47
CA GLU A 70 -25.36 27.97 9.12
C GLU A 70 -24.73 26.67 9.61
N ASP A 71 -24.98 26.28 10.86
CA ASP A 71 -24.49 25.03 11.45
C ASP A 71 -25.06 23.82 10.73
N TYR A 72 -26.36 23.83 10.38
CA TYR A 72 -26.96 22.77 9.57
C TYR A 72 -26.28 22.64 8.19
N ARG A 73 -25.99 23.77 7.52
CA ARG A 73 -25.27 23.76 6.24
C ARG A 73 -23.85 23.20 6.40
N LYS A 74 -23.12 23.60 7.46
CA LYS A 74 -21.77 23.07 7.76
C LYS A 74 -21.80 21.57 8.03
N ALA A 75 -22.70 21.11 8.89
CA ALA A 75 -22.85 19.70 9.22
C ALA A 75 -23.23 18.86 7.99
N ARG A 76 -24.16 19.36 7.15
CA ARG A 76 -24.53 18.71 5.90
C ARG A 76 -23.36 18.62 4.92
N GLN A 77 -22.56 19.67 4.81
CA GLN A 77 -21.37 19.66 3.96
C GLN A 77 -20.31 18.67 4.46
N GLN A 78 -20.11 18.58 5.78
CA GLN A 78 -19.21 17.59 6.38
C GLN A 78 -19.69 16.17 6.11
N LEU A 79 -20.99 15.89 6.23
CA LEU A 79 -21.57 14.58 5.91
C LEU A 79 -21.31 14.19 4.45
N ILE A 80 -21.53 15.12 3.52
CA ILE A 80 -21.26 14.90 2.09
C ILE A 80 -19.77 14.60 1.86
N ASN A 81 -18.88 15.32 2.53
CA ASN A 81 -17.44 15.09 2.43
C ASN A 81 -17.05 13.72 2.98
N PHE A 82 -17.59 13.29 4.13
CA PHE A 82 -17.33 11.98 4.70
C PHE A 82 -17.88 10.84 3.84
N GLU A 83 -19.07 11.00 3.27
CA GLU A 83 -19.66 9.98 2.40
C GLU A 83 -18.83 9.80 1.12
N ARG A 84 -18.37 10.90 0.51
CA ARG A 84 -17.43 10.87 -0.61
C ARG A 84 -16.10 10.25 -0.23
N GLY A 85 -15.56 10.61 0.94
CA GLY A 85 -14.33 10.03 1.48
C GLY A 85 -14.43 8.52 1.62
N ARG A 86 -15.53 8.01 2.17
CA ARG A 86 -15.77 6.58 2.35
C ARG A 86 -15.76 5.81 1.02
N VAL A 87 -16.36 6.35 -0.03
CA VAL A 87 -16.36 5.72 -1.37
C VAL A 87 -14.95 5.68 -1.95
N ILE A 88 -14.18 6.76 -1.79
CA ILE A 88 -12.79 6.82 -2.24
C ILE A 88 -11.93 5.81 -1.46
N ASP A 89 -12.09 5.74 -0.14
CA ASP A 89 -11.36 4.81 0.73
C ASP A 89 -11.68 3.35 0.37
N GLU A 90 -12.95 3.03 0.12
CA GLU A 90 -13.36 1.68 -0.31
C GLU A 90 -12.74 1.30 -1.66
N GLN A 91 -12.74 2.23 -2.61
CA GLN A 91 -12.08 2.03 -3.91
C GLN A 91 -10.57 1.86 -3.75
N ALA A 92 -9.92 2.67 -2.92
CA ALA A 92 -8.48 2.58 -2.65
C ALA A 92 -8.13 1.24 -2.00
N LEU A 93 -8.89 0.80 -0.99
CA LEU A 93 -8.71 -0.50 -0.33
C LEU A 93 -8.86 -1.66 -1.32
N ASN A 94 -9.87 -1.62 -2.19
CA ASN A 94 -10.07 -2.63 -3.22
C ASN A 94 -8.91 -2.65 -4.24
N GLN A 95 -8.41 -1.48 -4.62
CA GLN A 95 -7.25 -1.38 -5.51
C GLN A 95 -5.99 -1.95 -4.84
N THR A 96 -5.73 -1.61 -3.59
CA THR A 96 -4.59 -2.15 -2.82
C THR A 96 -4.68 -3.67 -2.70
N ARG A 97 -5.85 -4.23 -2.39
CA ARG A 97 -6.05 -5.69 -2.35
C ARG A 97 -5.74 -6.36 -3.68
N LYS A 98 -6.19 -5.78 -4.80
CA LYS A 98 -5.87 -6.29 -6.14
C LYS A 98 -4.37 -6.26 -6.42
N THR A 99 -3.68 -5.17 -6.06
CA THR A 99 -2.23 -5.06 -6.22
C THR A 99 -1.49 -6.11 -5.40
N ILE A 100 -1.92 -6.38 -4.16
CA ILE A 100 -1.31 -7.43 -3.32
C ILE A 100 -1.44 -8.80 -4.00
N VAL A 101 -2.63 -9.15 -4.49
CA VAL A 101 -2.87 -10.44 -5.17
C VAL A 101 -2.03 -10.56 -6.45
N ASP A 102 -1.91 -9.49 -7.23
CA ASP A 102 -1.08 -9.47 -8.45
C ASP A 102 0.41 -9.66 -8.13
N LEU A 103 0.92 -8.97 -7.10
CA LEU A 103 2.30 -9.11 -6.64
C LEU A 103 2.57 -10.52 -6.09
N GLU A 104 1.68 -11.08 -5.29
CA GLU A 104 1.79 -12.45 -4.78
C GLU A 104 1.82 -13.46 -5.92
N THR A 105 0.93 -13.31 -6.90
CA THR A 105 0.88 -14.16 -8.10
C THR A 105 2.20 -14.08 -8.87
N ARG A 106 2.75 -12.87 -9.03
CA ARG A 106 4.02 -12.68 -9.73
C ARG A 106 5.21 -13.25 -8.96
N ILE A 107 5.22 -13.15 -7.63
CA ILE A 107 6.23 -13.79 -6.79
C ILE A 107 6.18 -15.29 -6.95
N VAL A 108 4.99 -15.90 -6.89
CA VAL A 108 4.83 -17.36 -7.08
C VAL A 108 5.30 -17.79 -8.47
N SER A 109 4.94 -17.04 -9.51
CA SER A 109 5.43 -17.30 -10.88
C SER A 109 6.96 -17.23 -10.96
N LEU A 110 7.57 -16.15 -10.45
CA LEU A 110 9.02 -15.97 -10.48
C LEU A 110 9.76 -17.04 -9.66
N GLN A 111 9.20 -17.47 -8.52
CA GLN A 111 9.76 -18.56 -7.72
C GLN A 111 9.67 -19.91 -8.44
N SER A 112 8.57 -20.15 -9.14
CA SER A 112 8.40 -21.33 -9.99
C SER A 112 9.43 -21.33 -11.11
N ASP A 113 9.58 -20.21 -11.83
CA ASP A 113 10.56 -20.05 -12.90
C ASP A 113 11.97 -20.27 -12.38
N LEU A 114 12.35 -19.65 -11.26
CA LEU A 114 13.67 -19.84 -10.65
C LEU A 114 13.90 -21.28 -10.19
N THR A 115 12.89 -21.95 -9.65
CA THR A 115 13.00 -23.37 -9.26
C THR A 115 13.19 -24.24 -10.50
N PHE A 116 12.45 -23.98 -11.57
CA PHE A 116 12.60 -24.66 -12.85
C PHE A 116 13.99 -24.45 -13.45
N TYR A 117 14.46 -23.20 -13.51
CA TYR A 117 15.81 -22.87 -13.96
C TYR A 117 16.88 -23.54 -13.09
N LYS A 118 16.76 -23.53 -11.77
CA LYS A 118 17.71 -24.21 -10.87
C LYS A 118 17.73 -25.72 -11.09
N ASN A 119 16.56 -26.34 -11.26
CA ASN A 119 16.45 -27.79 -11.47
C ASN A 119 17.03 -28.22 -12.82
N ILE A 120 17.00 -27.36 -13.85
CA ILE A 120 17.59 -27.64 -15.16
C ILE A 120 19.08 -27.28 -15.21
N MET A 121 19.47 -26.13 -14.67
CA MET A 121 20.80 -25.54 -14.91
C MET A 121 21.85 -25.94 -13.87
N ALA A 122 21.48 -26.31 -12.63
CA ALA A 122 22.45 -26.70 -11.62
C ALA A 122 21.79 -27.41 -10.41
N PRO A 123 21.72 -28.76 -10.38
CA PRO A 123 21.10 -29.49 -9.28
C PRO A 123 21.76 -29.33 -7.89
N SER A 124 22.87 -28.61 -7.73
CA SER A 124 23.56 -28.48 -6.44
C SER A 124 24.52 -27.29 -6.35
N GLU A 125 23.99 -26.07 -6.25
CA GLU A 125 24.80 -24.87 -5.91
C GLU A 125 24.36 -24.33 -4.55
N THR A 126 24.90 -24.90 -3.47
CA THR A 126 24.72 -24.32 -2.13
C THR A 126 26.06 -23.98 -1.50
N SER A 127 26.63 -22.91 -2.03
CA SER A 127 27.22 -21.78 -1.29
C SER A 127 28.45 -22.03 -0.39
N LYS A 128 29.62 -21.63 -0.93
CA LYS A 128 30.96 -21.46 -0.30
C LYS A 128 31.84 -22.71 -0.30
N GLY A 129 33.08 -22.55 -0.74
CA GLY A 129 34.06 -23.63 -0.84
C GLY A 129 34.62 -23.79 -2.25
N LEU A 130 35.03 -25.01 -2.58
CA LEU A 130 35.43 -25.39 -3.94
C LEU A 130 34.26 -25.22 -4.92
N GLN A 131 34.53 -24.70 -6.11
CA GLN A 131 33.56 -24.61 -7.21
C GLN A 131 34.22 -24.92 -8.55
N VAL A 132 33.40 -25.40 -9.48
CA VAL A 132 33.74 -25.54 -10.90
C VAL A 132 33.17 -24.33 -11.64
N ASP A 133 34.03 -23.38 -11.99
CA ASP A 133 33.62 -22.06 -12.51
C ASP A 133 33.27 -22.09 -13.99
N SER A 134 34.16 -22.65 -14.81
CA SER A 134 33.97 -22.71 -16.26
C SER A 134 34.75 -23.86 -16.87
N LEU A 135 34.23 -24.37 -17.98
CA LEU A 135 34.90 -25.27 -18.89
C LEU A 135 34.81 -24.64 -20.28
N THR A 136 35.90 -24.60 -21.02
CA THR A 136 35.94 -24.13 -22.40
C THR A 136 36.63 -25.18 -23.25
N MET A 137 36.13 -25.39 -24.46
CA MET A 137 36.72 -26.31 -25.43
C MET A 137 37.01 -25.57 -26.73
N THR A 138 38.14 -25.91 -27.34
CA THR A 138 38.51 -25.39 -28.66
C THR A 138 38.97 -26.53 -29.54
N LEU A 139 38.53 -26.55 -30.79
CA LEU A 139 38.95 -27.56 -31.76
C LEU A 139 40.47 -27.45 -32.00
N ASN A 140 41.18 -28.57 -31.83
CA ASN A 140 42.60 -28.66 -32.13
C ASN A 140 42.80 -28.90 -33.65
N ARG A 141 44.04 -28.78 -34.14
CA ARG A 141 44.43 -29.02 -35.54
C ARG A 141 44.15 -30.45 -36.02
N SER A 142 44.09 -31.42 -35.11
CA SER A 142 43.74 -32.80 -35.43
C SER A 142 42.23 -33.01 -35.36
N PRO A 143 41.60 -33.64 -36.37
CA PRO A 143 40.18 -33.98 -36.34
C PRO A 143 39.83 -34.83 -35.10
N GLY A 144 38.72 -34.52 -34.44
CA GLY A 144 38.25 -35.24 -33.25
C GLY A 144 39.04 -34.94 -31.97
N THR A 145 39.94 -33.97 -32.00
CA THR A 145 40.76 -33.55 -30.85
C THR A 145 40.38 -32.14 -30.41
N TYR A 146 40.23 -31.96 -29.09
CA TYR A 146 39.82 -30.70 -28.47
C TYR A 146 40.79 -30.32 -27.36
N ASP A 147 41.22 -29.07 -27.37
CA ASP A 147 41.92 -28.48 -26.23
C ASP A 147 40.86 -28.01 -25.23
N PHE A 148 41.02 -28.35 -23.96
CA PHE A 148 40.11 -27.93 -22.92
C PHE A 148 40.81 -27.06 -21.87
N LYS A 149 40.06 -26.14 -21.28
CA LYS A 149 40.47 -25.35 -20.13
C LYS A 149 39.37 -25.37 -19.08
N LEU A 150 39.68 -25.97 -17.94
CA LEU A 150 38.79 -26.07 -16.78
C LEU A 150 39.27 -25.11 -15.69
N VAL A 151 38.39 -24.24 -15.20
CA VAL A 151 38.70 -23.28 -14.13
C VAL A 151 38.03 -23.74 -12.83
N LEU A 152 38.85 -24.03 -11.82
CA LEU A 152 38.40 -24.31 -10.46
C LEU A 152 38.58 -23.06 -9.60
N THR A 153 37.58 -22.71 -8.79
CA THR A 153 37.63 -21.54 -7.92
C THR A 153 37.29 -21.88 -6.47
N GLN A 154 37.67 -20.99 -5.55
CA GLN A 154 37.25 -21.05 -4.15
C GLN A 154 36.43 -19.81 -3.80
N VAL A 155 35.15 -20.01 -3.47
CA VAL A 155 34.25 -18.91 -3.07
C VAL A 155 34.15 -18.82 -1.55
N GLY A 156 34.40 -17.64 -1.00
CA GLY A 156 34.31 -17.36 0.44
C GLY A 156 35.65 -17.10 1.12
N ASN A 157 35.97 -17.84 2.19
CA ASN A 157 37.14 -17.58 3.03
C ASN A 157 38.43 -18.21 2.47
N ASN A 158 39.11 -17.47 1.60
CA ASN A 158 40.32 -17.89 0.87
C ASN A 158 41.61 -17.63 1.69
N LYS A 159 41.56 -17.80 3.02
CA LYS A 159 42.73 -17.62 3.91
C LYS A 159 43.76 -18.75 3.83
N SER A 160 43.38 -19.93 3.33
CA SER A 160 44.27 -21.09 3.20
C SER A 160 44.03 -21.80 1.88
N TYR A 161 45.06 -22.52 1.41
CA TYR A 161 44.96 -23.40 0.25
C TYR A 161 43.89 -24.47 0.44
N ILE A 162 43.28 -24.86 -0.67
CA ILE A 162 42.46 -26.06 -0.86
C ILE A 162 43.21 -27.01 -1.78
N SER A 163 43.08 -28.32 -1.57
CA SER A 163 43.72 -29.34 -2.39
C SER A 163 42.83 -30.56 -2.50
N GLY A 164 42.96 -31.29 -3.60
CA GLY A 164 42.17 -32.49 -3.86
C GLY A 164 42.33 -32.95 -5.29
N VAL A 165 41.31 -33.61 -5.82
CA VAL A 165 41.30 -34.21 -7.15
C VAL A 165 40.06 -33.78 -7.91
N VAL A 166 40.21 -33.46 -9.19
CA VAL A 166 39.10 -33.25 -10.11
C VAL A 166 39.06 -34.36 -11.15
N ALA A 167 37.90 -34.96 -11.33
CA ALA A 167 37.61 -35.93 -12.37
C ALA A 167 36.69 -35.28 -13.42
N VAL A 168 36.95 -35.59 -14.68
CA VAL A 168 36.14 -35.14 -15.82
C VAL A 168 35.70 -36.39 -16.57
N ASN A 169 34.40 -36.48 -16.85
CA ASN A 169 33.81 -37.58 -17.60
C ASN A 169 33.02 -37.00 -18.78
N VAL A 170 33.21 -37.58 -19.96
CA VAL A 170 32.45 -37.24 -21.16
C VAL A 170 31.35 -38.27 -21.32
N ILE A 171 30.11 -37.81 -21.41
CA ILE A 171 28.90 -38.61 -21.55
C ILE A 171 28.39 -38.43 -22.97
N GLY A 172 28.14 -39.54 -23.66
CA GLY A 172 27.68 -39.52 -25.03
C GLY A 172 27.01 -40.82 -25.44
N MET A 173 26.85 -40.98 -26.75
CA MET A 173 26.27 -42.17 -27.37
C MET A 173 27.30 -42.80 -28.32
N ARG A 174 27.39 -44.12 -28.29
CA ARG A 174 28.08 -44.93 -29.31
C ARG A 174 27.19 -46.12 -29.64
N ASP A 175 26.95 -46.36 -30.92
CA ASP A 175 26.06 -47.45 -31.38
C ASP A 175 24.68 -47.46 -30.72
N GLU A 176 24.08 -46.28 -30.51
CA GLU A 176 22.79 -46.07 -29.82
C GLU A 176 22.77 -46.45 -28.32
N GLU A 177 23.91 -46.78 -27.72
CA GLU A 177 24.07 -47.01 -26.29
C GLU A 177 24.75 -45.83 -25.59
N LYS A 178 24.26 -45.49 -24.39
CA LYS A 178 24.85 -44.44 -23.56
C LYS A 178 26.19 -44.91 -23.00
N GLU A 179 27.26 -44.22 -23.34
CA GLU A 179 28.62 -44.50 -22.86
C GLU A 179 29.16 -43.31 -22.07
N VAL A 180 29.89 -43.60 -21.00
CA VAL A 180 30.57 -42.60 -20.16
C VAL A 180 32.05 -42.90 -20.18
N ILE A 181 32.85 -41.97 -20.70
CA ILE A 181 34.30 -42.14 -20.87
C ILE A 181 35.01 -41.16 -19.95
N ALA A 182 35.92 -41.67 -19.11
CA ALA A 182 36.71 -40.83 -18.23
C ALA A 182 37.81 -40.10 -19.02
N LEU A 183 38.18 -38.90 -18.61
CA LEU A 183 39.18 -38.08 -19.30
C LEU A 183 40.54 -38.78 -19.49
N ARG A 184 40.94 -39.67 -18.56
CA ARG A 184 42.16 -40.47 -18.70
C ARG A 184 42.20 -41.26 -20.02
N ASP A 185 41.03 -41.74 -20.46
CA ASP A 185 40.91 -42.66 -21.58
C ASP A 185 40.81 -41.87 -22.91
N LEU A 186 40.70 -40.55 -22.81
CA LEU A 186 40.62 -39.59 -23.91
C LEU A 186 41.88 -38.73 -24.05
N SER A 187 42.71 -38.64 -23.01
CA SER A 187 43.86 -37.72 -22.94
C SER A 187 45.13 -38.50 -22.62
N GLU A 188 46.10 -38.49 -23.54
CA GLU A 188 47.43 -39.05 -23.28
C GLU A 188 48.18 -38.32 -22.16
N ASP A 189 47.83 -37.05 -21.91
CA ASP A 189 48.46 -36.21 -20.89
C ASP A 189 48.01 -36.52 -19.45
N ILE A 190 46.98 -37.37 -19.26
CA ILE A 190 46.32 -37.58 -17.95
C ILE A 190 46.29 -39.08 -17.62
N GLU A 191 47.26 -39.53 -16.82
CA GLU A 191 47.41 -40.94 -16.44
C GLU A 191 46.53 -41.34 -15.22
N ASP A 192 46.24 -40.41 -14.32
CA ASP A 192 45.52 -40.65 -13.06
C ASP A 192 43.98 -40.60 -13.25
N LEU A 193 43.20 -41.18 -12.31
CA LEU A 193 41.71 -41.10 -12.30
C LEU A 193 41.15 -39.67 -12.28
N GLY A 194 41.99 -38.67 -12.00
CA GLY A 194 41.67 -37.27 -12.03
C GLY A 194 42.92 -36.42 -11.84
N VAL A 195 42.79 -35.12 -12.08
CA VAL A 195 43.88 -34.16 -11.98
C VAL A 195 43.96 -33.61 -10.56
N LYS A 196 45.13 -33.71 -9.93
CA LYS A 196 45.39 -33.14 -8.60
C LYS A 196 45.43 -31.62 -8.69
N PHE A 197 44.71 -30.94 -7.82
CA PHE A 197 44.73 -29.48 -7.73
C PHE A 197 45.19 -29.02 -6.34
N ARG A 198 45.80 -27.83 -6.29
CA ARG A 198 46.13 -27.13 -5.06
C ARG A 198 46.22 -25.63 -5.30
N PHE A 199 45.26 -24.89 -4.79
CA PHE A 199 45.18 -23.45 -5.01
C PHE A 199 44.59 -22.68 -3.83
N ARG A 200 44.70 -21.36 -3.87
CA ARG A 200 44.11 -20.46 -2.87
C ARG A 200 42.94 -19.64 -3.42
N TYR A 201 42.95 -19.31 -4.70
CA TYR A 201 41.92 -18.49 -5.34
C TYR A 201 41.28 -19.26 -6.48
N PHE A 202 42.10 -19.64 -7.45
CA PHE A 202 41.70 -20.44 -8.60
C PHE A 202 42.88 -21.26 -9.12
N GLN A 203 42.59 -22.28 -9.93
CA GLN A 203 43.56 -23.01 -10.73
C GLN A 203 42.92 -23.43 -12.05
N ASP A 204 43.68 -23.23 -13.12
CA ASP A 204 43.31 -23.73 -14.44
C ASP A 204 43.88 -25.14 -14.61
N VAL A 205 43.06 -26.04 -15.13
CA VAL A 205 43.45 -27.39 -15.55
C VAL A 205 43.26 -27.43 -17.06
N GLU A 206 44.37 -27.54 -17.78
CA GLU A 206 44.41 -27.52 -19.23
C GLU A 206 44.93 -28.87 -19.72
N GLY A 207 44.45 -29.28 -20.90
CA GLY A 207 44.87 -30.51 -21.53
C GLY A 207 44.19 -30.71 -22.88
N THR A 208 44.49 -31.85 -23.49
CA THR A 208 43.94 -32.23 -24.78
C THR A 208 43.13 -33.50 -24.63
N LEU A 209 41.95 -33.56 -25.22
CA LEU A 209 41.16 -34.79 -25.30
C LEU A 209 40.89 -35.16 -26.75
N ALA A 210 41.00 -36.45 -27.06
CA ALA A 210 40.67 -37.05 -28.33
C ALA A 210 39.44 -37.95 -28.16
N LEU A 211 38.38 -37.65 -28.92
CA LEU A 211 37.19 -38.47 -28.91
C LEU A 211 37.40 -39.74 -29.76
N PRO A 212 36.93 -40.92 -29.32
CA PRO A 212 36.97 -42.12 -30.13
C PRO A 212 36.09 -41.99 -31.37
N GLU A 213 36.39 -42.76 -32.40
CA GLU A 213 35.54 -42.83 -33.59
C GLU A 213 34.11 -43.29 -33.20
N GLN A 214 33.11 -42.72 -33.89
CA GLN A 214 31.68 -43.06 -33.72
C GLN A 214 31.09 -42.73 -32.34
N PHE A 215 31.78 -41.91 -31.53
CA PHE A 215 31.25 -41.41 -30.27
C PHE A 215 30.65 -40.00 -30.46
N GLU A 216 29.37 -39.86 -30.16
CA GLU A 216 28.65 -38.59 -30.18
C GLU A 216 28.54 -38.03 -28.75
N PRO A 217 29.36 -37.02 -28.38
CA PRO A 217 29.31 -36.45 -27.05
C PRO A 217 28.05 -35.60 -26.85
N ILE A 218 27.48 -35.66 -25.65
CA ILE A 218 26.25 -34.93 -25.27
C ILE A 218 26.54 -33.98 -24.12
N GLU A 219 27.22 -34.46 -23.08
CA GLU A 219 27.47 -33.70 -21.86
C GLU A 219 28.88 -34.00 -21.31
N ILE A 220 29.45 -33.05 -20.58
CA ILE A 220 30.68 -33.23 -19.79
C ILE A 220 30.34 -33.02 -18.33
N GLN A 221 30.59 -34.05 -17.52
CA GLN A 221 30.43 -34.00 -16.08
C GLN A 221 31.79 -33.78 -15.41
N VAL A 222 31.89 -32.72 -14.60
CA VAL A 222 33.09 -32.41 -13.82
C VAL A 222 32.78 -32.58 -12.33
N VAL A 223 33.56 -33.41 -11.66
CA VAL A 223 33.46 -33.66 -10.22
C VAL A 223 34.78 -33.31 -9.55
N ALA A 224 34.80 -32.24 -8.77
CA ALA A 224 35.95 -31.81 -8.00
C ALA A 224 35.74 -32.10 -6.52
N GLN A 225 36.67 -32.85 -5.92
CA GLN A 225 36.63 -33.22 -4.50
C GLN A 225 37.85 -32.62 -3.80
N ALA A 226 37.61 -31.73 -2.83
CA ALA A 226 38.64 -31.28 -1.91
C ALA A 226 38.82 -32.30 -0.77
N GLU A 227 40.07 -32.48 -0.35
CA GLU A 227 40.48 -33.39 0.71
C GLU A 227 40.91 -32.63 1.99
N GLY A 228 40.94 -33.35 3.12
CA GLY A 228 41.42 -32.83 4.40
C GLY A 228 40.40 -32.00 5.18
N ARG A 229 40.88 -31.04 5.98
CA ARG A 229 40.06 -30.27 6.94
C ARG A 229 39.00 -29.37 6.29
N LYS A 230 39.12 -29.10 4.99
CA LYS A 230 38.18 -28.33 4.16
C LYS A 230 37.54 -29.21 3.09
N SER A 231 37.16 -30.44 3.47
CA SER A 231 36.46 -31.36 2.57
C SER A 231 35.20 -30.68 2.03
N SER A 232 35.11 -30.63 0.70
CA SER A 232 33.97 -30.08 -0.04
C SER A 232 33.97 -30.73 -1.41
N GLN A 233 32.79 -30.91 -1.98
CA GLN A 233 32.59 -31.45 -3.30
C GLN A 233 31.90 -30.40 -4.15
N ALA A 234 32.37 -30.22 -5.38
CA ALA A 234 31.72 -29.43 -6.40
C ALA A 234 31.47 -30.33 -7.61
N GLU A 235 30.25 -30.26 -8.13
CA GLU A 235 29.86 -31.00 -9.32
C GLU A 235 29.16 -30.05 -10.27
N ARG A 236 29.54 -30.12 -11.55
CA ARG A 236 28.91 -29.33 -12.60
C ARG A 236 28.91 -30.12 -13.90
N THR A 237 27.77 -30.10 -14.57
CA THR A 237 27.59 -30.67 -15.90
C THR A 237 27.50 -29.55 -16.92
N PHE A 238 28.17 -29.73 -18.05
CA PHE A 238 28.18 -28.81 -19.18
C PHE A 238 27.61 -29.53 -20.39
N ASN A 239 26.73 -28.89 -21.16
CA ASN A 239 26.28 -29.43 -22.43
C ASN A 239 27.42 -29.31 -23.45
N TRP A 240 27.66 -30.35 -24.24
CA TRP A 240 28.73 -30.38 -25.23
C TRP A 240 28.58 -29.30 -26.31
N ASP A 241 27.36 -29.07 -26.79
CA ASP A 241 27.09 -28.11 -27.88
C ASP A 241 27.44 -26.68 -27.44
N ASP A 242 27.08 -26.30 -26.21
CA ASP A 242 27.39 -24.99 -25.61
C ASP A 242 28.90 -24.72 -25.47
N LEU A 243 29.74 -25.77 -25.44
CA LEU A 243 31.18 -25.67 -25.28
C LEU A 243 31.94 -25.55 -26.61
N THR A 244 31.31 -25.98 -27.71
CA THR A 244 31.95 -26.08 -29.02
C THR A 244 31.35 -25.14 -30.07
N GLU A 245 30.15 -24.61 -29.83
CA GLU A 245 29.61 -23.47 -30.56
C GLU A 245 30.33 -22.17 -30.13
N ASN A 246 30.97 -21.53 -31.10
CA ASN A 246 31.56 -20.20 -30.96
C ASN A 246 31.03 -19.29 -32.08
#